data_AF-A0A1Q6E015-F1
#
_entry.id   AF-A0A1Q6E015-F1
#
_cell.length_a   1.000
_cell.length_b   1.000
_cell.length_c   1.000
_cell.angle_alpha   90.00
_cell.angle_beta   90.00
_cell.angle_gamma   90.00
#
_symmetry.space_group_name_H-M   'P 1'
#
loop_
_entity.id
_entity.type
_entity.pdbx_description
1 polymer ?
#
loop_
_entity_poly.entity_id
_entity_poly.type
_entity_poly.pdbx_seq_one_letter_code
_entity_poly.pdbx_strand_id
1 'polypeptide(L)'
;MAVHDAYGKEVSPDLFTKSVLGFRRIQHVFHSPRGIKRTALGNIERKFRKHSFVQAMSHRAVELTASEFDNHQRAAWINPFTKTVSTASFQDLFNQTLEQATEYIPQIVSGNFTIEQARELTQGLNFSGEQVER
;
A
#
# COMPACT_ATOMS: atom_id res chain seq x y z
N MET A 1 -3.54 -17.28 -33.55
CA MET A 1 -2.31 -18.09 -33.68
C MET A 1 -1.38 -17.96 -32.48
N ALA A 2 -0.91 -16.76 -32.11
CA ALA A 2 0.15 -16.60 -31.09
C ALA A 2 -0.06 -17.22 -29.69
N VAL A 3 -1.29 -17.32 -29.16
CA VAL A 3 -1.54 -17.82 -27.79
C VAL A 3 -1.62 -19.35 -27.70
N HIS A 4 -2.19 -19.99 -28.72
CA HIS A 4 -2.27 -21.45 -28.79
C HIS A 4 -0.87 -22.04 -28.92
N ASP A 5 -0.03 -21.46 -29.77
CA ASP A 5 1.31 -21.99 -30.04
C ASP A 5 2.25 -21.80 -28.84
N ALA A 6 2.03 -20.77 -28.02
CA ALA A 6 2.83 -20.50 -26.81
C ALA A 6 2.32 -21.22 -25.55
N TYR A 7 1.01 -21.39 -25.40
CA TYR A 7 0.40 -21.86 -24.14
C TYR A 7 -0.48 -23.11 -24.28
N GLY A 8 -0.66 -23.66 -25.49
CA GLY A 8 -1.51 -24.82 -25.76
C GLY A 8 -2.99 -24.59 -25.42
N LYS A 9 -3.42 -23.32 -25.35
CA LYS A 9 -4.79 -22.94 -24.95
C LYS A 9 -5.51 -22.28 -26.11
N GLU A 10 -6.71 -22.79 -26.38
CA GLU A 10 -7.65 -22.11 -27.25
C GLU A 10 -8.24 -20.88 -26.53
N VAL A 11 -8.14 -19.74 -27.19
CA VAL A 11 -8.70 -18.47 -26.69
C VAL A 11 -9.80 -18.04 -27.64
N SER A 12 -10.98 -17.77 -27.07
CA SER A 12 -12.09 -17.21 -27.84
C SER A 12 -11.65 -15.92 -28.54
N PRO A 13 -11.95 -15.73 -29.84
CA PRO A 13 -11.59 -14.52 -30.57
C PRO A 13 -12.13 -13.23 -29.93
N ASP A 14 -13.23 -13.32 -29.19
CA ASP A 14 -13.86 -12.20 -28.50
C ASP A 14 -13.43 -12.01 -27.04
N LEU A 15 -12.48 -12.81 -26.53
CA LEU A 15 -12.08 -12.78 -25.13
C LEU A 15 -11.61 -11.38 -24.69
N PHE A 16 -10.79 -10.73 -25.52
CA PHE A 16 -10.30 -9.39 -25.23
C PHE A 16 -11.45 -8.37 -25.17
N THR A 17 -12.33 -8.39 -26.16
CA THR A 17 -13.51 -7.52 -26.22
C THR A 17 -14.42 -7.71 -25.00
N LYS A 18 -14.73 -8.97 -24.65
CA LYS A 18 -15.52 -9.29 -23.45
C LYS A 18 -14.84 -8.80 -22.16
N SER A 19 -13.51 -8.95 -22.08
CA SER A 19 -12.72 -8.49 -20.93
C SER A 19 -12.79 -6.96 -20.77
N VAL A 20 -12.63 -6.21 -21.86
CA VAL A 20 -12.73 -4.73 -21.85
C VAL A 20 -14.13 -4.27 -21.47
N LEU A 21 -15.17 -4.89 -22.03
CA LEU A 21 -16.56 -4.56 -21.70
C LEU A 21 -16.88 -4.89 -20.23
N GLY A 22 -16.40 -6.03 -19.73
CA GLY A 22 -16.51 -6.40 -18.32
C GLY A 22 -15.81 -5.39 -17.42
N PHE A 23 -14.58 -5.02 -17.75
CA PHE A 23 -13.81 -4.03 -17.00
C PHE A 23 -14.51 -2.67 -16.94
N ARG A 24 -15.03 -2.16 -18.05
CA ARG A 24 -15.80 -0.90 -18.09
C ARG A 24 -17.05 -0.95 -17.21
N ARG A 25 -17.77 -2.09 -17.21
CA ARG A 25 -18.93 -2.28 -16.32
C ARG A 25 -18.52 -2.20 -14.85
N ILE A 26 -17.42 -2.84 -14.47
CA ILE A 26 -16.89 -2.79 -13.11
C ILE A 26 -16.41 -1.37 -12.74
N GLN A 27 -15.76 -0.64 -13.65
CA GLN A 27 -15.42 0.76 -13.43
C GLN A 27 -16.66 1.62 -13.18
N HIS A 28 -17.76 1.40 -13.91
CA HIS A 28 -19.03 2.06 -13.63
C HIS A 28 -19.58 1.70 -12.25
N VAL A 29 -19.42 0.45 -11.78
CA VAL A 29 -19.78 0.07 -10.40
C VAL A 29 -18.95 0.87 -9.39
N PHE A 30 -17.65 1.02 -9.60
CA PHE A 30 -16.80 1.80 -8.68
C PHE A 30 -16.98 3.31 -8.78
N HIS A 31 -17.47 3.82 -9.91
CA HIS A 31 -17.67 5.24 -10.09
C HIS A 31 -18.83 5.77 -9.23
N SER A 32 -18.50 6.43 -8.12
CA SER A 32 -19.48 6.98 -7.16
C SER A 32 -19.14 8.43 -6.80
N PRO A 33 -19.41 9.40 -7.69
CA PRO A 33 -19.01 10.81 -7.50
C PRO A 33 -19.43 11.41 -6.15
N ARG A 34 -20.68 11.15 -5.74
CA ARG A 34 -21.25 11.65 -4.48
C ARG A 34 -21.00 10.74 -3.27
N GLY A 35 -20.29 9.62 -3.46
CA GLY A 35 -20.03 8.65 -2.38
C GLY A 35 -21.22 7.78 -1.92
N ILE A 36 -22.47 8.15 -2.21
CA ILE A 36 -23.68 7.45 -1.74
C ILE A 36 -23.68 5.97 -2.14
N LYS A 37 -23.44 5.67 -3.43
CA LYS A 37 -23.47 4.31 -3.97
C LYS A 37 -22.42 3.41 -3.32
N ARG A 38 -21.19 3.90 -3.20
CA ARG A 38 -20.11 3.13 -2.56
C ARG A 38 -20.35 2.90 -1.07
N THR A 39 -20.97 3.85 -0.36
CA THR A 39 -21.30 3.68 1.07
C THR A 39 -22.36 2.61 1.25
N ALA A 40 -23.42 2.63 0.44
CA ALA A 40 -24.47 1.62 0.48
C ALA A 40 -23.91 0.21 0.18
N LEU A 41 -23.17 0.05 -0.92
CA LEU A 41 -22.56 -1.22 -1.30
C LEU A 41 -21.53 -1.70 -0.26
N GLY A 42 -20.71 -0.79 0.27
CA GLY A 42 -19.71 -1.14 1.26
C GLY A 42 -20.29 -1.55 2.61
N ASN A 43 -21.43 -0.97 3.00
CA ASN A 43 -22.17 -1.41 4.18
C ASN A 43 -22.76 -2.81 4.00
N ILE A 44 -23.21 -3.16 2.80
CA ILE A 44 -23.67 -4.51 2.47
C ILE A 44 -22.49 -5.49 2.50
N GLU A 45 -21.36 -5.17 1.87
CA GLU A 45 -20.16 -6.03 1.90
C GLU A 45 -19.66 -6.28 3.32
N ARG A 46 -19.70 -5.25 4.18
CA ARG A 46 -19.27 -5.35 5.58
C ARG A 46 -20.10 -6.32 6.42
N LYS A 47 -21.32 -6.67 6.00
CA LYS A 47 -22.11 -7.72 6.66
C LYS A 47 -21.54 -9.12 6.41
N PHE A 48 -20.79 -9.30 5.33
CA PHE A 48 -20.24 -10.60 4.92
C PHE A 48 -18.72 -10.68 5.05
N ARG A 49 -18.01 -9.54 5.15
CA ARG A 49 -16.55 -9.45 5.21
C ARG A 49 -16.12 -8.29 6.12
N LYS A 50 -14.95 -8.39 6.75
CA LYS A 50 -14.45 -7.31 7.63
C LYS A 50 -14.20 -5.98 6.89
N HIS A 51 -13.83 -6.05 5.62
CA HIS A 51 -13.50 -4.87 4.79
C HIS A 51 -14.31 -4.86 3.50
N SER A 52 -14.64 -3.65 3.01
CA SER A 52 -15.37 -3.45 1.75
C SER A 52 -14.40 -3.25 0.60
N PHE A 53 -14.50 -4.12 -0.42
CA PHE A 53 -13.73 -4.02 -1.65
C PHE A 53 -14.24 -2.87 -2.53
N VAL A 54 -15.57 -2.72 -2.66
CA VAL A 54 -16.17 -1.62 -3.44
C VAL A 54 -15.74 -0.27 -2.88
N GLN A 55 -15.76 -0.08 -1.56
CA GLN A 55 -15.38 1.20 -0.97
C GLN A 55 -13.88 1.51 -1.13
N ALA A 56 -13.03 0.48 -1.12
CA ALA A 56 -11.59 0.61 -1.36
C ALA A 56 -11.27 0.96 -2.83
N MET A 57 -11.98 0.34 -3.79
CA MET A 57 -11.75 0.54 -5.22
C MET A 57 -12.47 1.77 -5.79
N SER A 58 -13.50 2.28 -5.12
CA SER A 58 -14.18 3.51 -5.52
C SER A 58 -13.34 4.75 -5.22
N HIS A 59 -12.70 5.28 -6.28
CA HIS A 59 -11.94 6.54 -6.23
C HIS A 59 -12.73 7.67 -5.56
N ARG A 60 -12.07 8.38 -4.64
CA ARG A 60 -12.54 9.63 -4.05
C ARG A 60 -11.84 10.76 -4.79
N ALA A 61 -12.58 11.56 -5.55
CA ALA A 61 -12.09 12.86 -6.02
C ALA A 61 -12.29 13.90 -4.90
N VAL A 62 -11.77 13.61 -3.71
CA VAL A 62 -11.87 14.47 -2.54
C VAL A 62 -10.50 14.53 -1.91
N GLU A 63 -10.01 15.74 -1.68
CA GLU A 63 -8.81 15.96 -0.90
C GLU A 63 -9.01 15.39 0.51
N LEU A 64 -8.15 14.45 0.88
CA LEU A 64 -8.17 13.86 2.22
C LEU A 64 -7.12 14.59 3.05
N THR A 65 -7.57 15.27 4.10
CA THR A 65 -6.70 15.93 5.08
C THR A 65 -6.27 14.97 6.20
N ALA A 66 -6.87 13.78 6.27
CA ALA A 66 -6.55 12.74 7.23
C ALA A 66 -6.73 11.36 6.58
N SER A 67 -5.94 10.39 7.02
CA SER A 67 -5.98 9.01 6.52
C SER A 67 -6.13 8.07 7.69
N GLU A 68 -7.08 7.13 7.67
CA GLU A 68 -7.17 6.13 8.76
C GLU A 68 -5.90 5.27 8.91
N PHE A 69 -5.04 5.26 7.88
CA PHE A 69 -3.75 4.56 7.88
C PHE A 69 -2.63 5.34 8.56
N ASP A 70 -2.84 6.60 8.95
CA ASP A 70 -1.85 7.39 9.69
C ASP A 70 -1.74 6.99 11.17
N ASN A 71 -2.64 6.13 11.66
CA ASN A 71 -2.75 5.73 13.07
C ASN A 71 -2.77 6.94 14.05
N HIS A 72 -3.46 8.03 13.68
CA HIS A 72 -3.64 9.20 14.56
C HIS A 72 -4.31 8.86 15.90
N GLN A 73 -5.07 7.77 15.96
CA GLN A 73 -5.72 7.27 17.19
C GLN A 73 -4.77 6.50 18.12
N ARG A 74 -3.49 6.32 17.74
CA ARG A 74 -2.48 5.61 18.53
C ARG A 74 -2.88 4.18 18.87
N ALA A 75 -3.62 3.50 18.00
CA ALA A 75 -3.98 2.11 18.19
C ALA A 75 -2.70 1.25 18.20
N ALA A 76 -2.68 0.22 19.06
CA ALA A 76 -1.57 -0.71 19.11
C ALA A 76 -1.48 -1.50 17.80
N TRP A 77 -0.29 -1.52 17.19
CA TRP A 77 0.02 -2.30 16.01
C TRP A 77 1.31 -3.09 16.22
N ILE A 78 1.43 -4.22 15.51
CA ILE A 78 2.57 -5.12 15.60
C ILE A 78 3.41 -4.93 14.35
N ASN A 79 4.70 -4.63 14.51
CA ASN A 79 5.62 -4.59 13.39
C ASN A 79 5.66 -5.98 12.71
N PRO A 80 5.41 -6.06 11.39
CA PRO A 80 5.30 -7.35 10.71
C PRO A 80 6.61 -8.15 10.71
N PHE A 81 7.76 -7.49 10.85
CA PHE A 81 9.08 -8.12 10.83
C PHE A 81 9.63 -8.35 12.23
N THR A 82 9.76 -7.28 13.04
CA THR A 82 10.36 -7.37 14.38
C THR A 82 9.40 -7.91 15.45
N LYS A 83 8.10 -8.01 15.14
CA LYS A 83 7.02 -8.41 16.07
C LYS A 83 6.86 -7.51 17.29
N THR A 84 7.52 -6.36 17.32
CA THR A 84 7.38 -5.39 18.41
C THR A 84 6.01 -4.70 18.34
N VAL A 85 5.44 -4.43 19.51
CA VAL A 85 4.20 -3.66 19.62
C VAL A 85 4.55 -2.18 19.68
N SER A 86 3.86 -1.38 18.87
CA SER A 86 3.99 0.08 18.84
C SER A 86 2.62 0.74 18.82
N THR A 87 2.56 1.98 19.29
CA THR A 87 1.39 2.88 19.19
C THR A 87 1.72 4.13 18.37
N ALA A 88 2.90 4.16 17.74
CA ALA A 88 3.34 5.29 16.93
C ALA A 88 2.38 5.54 15.76
N SER A 89 2.11 6.81 15.50
CA SER A 89 1.44 7.27 14.29
C SER A 89 2.44 7.42 13.15
N PHE A 90 1.94 7.53 11.91
CA PHE A 90 2.77 7.87 10.75
C PHE A 90 3.54 9.17 10.98
N GLN A 91 2.92 10.19 11.60
CA GLN A 91 3.57 11.47 11.84
C GLN A 91 4.75 11.35 12.81
N ASP A 92 4.64 10.52 13.84
CA ASP A 92 5.76 10.31 14.78
C ASP A 92 6.93 9.66 14.08
N LEU A 93 6.66 8.58 13.33
CA LEU A 93 7.67 7.86 12.56
C LEU A 93 8.33 8.77 11.54
N PHE A 94 7.52 9.54 10.81
CA PHE A 94 8.03 10.49 9.82
C PHE A 94 8.92 11.56 10.44
N ASN A 95 8.48 12.20 11.54
CA ASN A 95 9.26 13.25 12.19
C ASN A 95 10.58 12.71 12.76
N GLN A 96 10.54 11.54 13.40
CA GLN A 96 11.73 10.88 13.92
C GLN A 96 12.71 10.56 12.79
N THR A 97 12.23 9.97 11.70
CA THR A 97 13.08 9.65 10.54
C THR A 97 13.57 10.90 9.83
N LEU A 98 12.78 11.98 9.79
CA LEU A 98 13.20 13.26 9.20
C LEU A 98 14.37 13.86 9.97
N GLU A 99 14.30 13.83 11.31
CA GLU A 99 15.39 14.30 12.17
C GLU A 99 16.67 13.50 11.92
N GLN A 100 16.57 12.16 11.95
CA GLN A 100 17.68 11.26 11.63
C GLN A 100 18.24 11.50 10.21
N ALA A 101 17.36 11.59 9.21
CA ALA A 101 17.79 11.81 7.83
C ALA A 101 18.52 13.14 7.66
N THR A 102 18.08 14.19 8.35
CA THR A 102 18.75 15.50 8.32
C THR A 102 20.17 15.42 8.88
N GLU A 103 20.40 14.58 9.89
CA GLU A 103 21.73 14.33 10.47
C GLU A 103 22.62 13.44 9.58
N TYR A 104 22.06 12.37 9.01
CA TYR A 104 22.85 11.35 8.32
C TYR A 104 23.06 11.63 6.82
N ILE A 105 22.14 12.31 6.13
CA ILE A 105 22.28 12.60 4.68
C ILE A 105 23.62 13.29 4.36
N PRO A 106 24.07 14.34 5.09
CA PRO A 106 25.37 14.96 4.82
C PRO A 106 26.54 13.99 4.97
N GLN A 107 26.47 13.07 5.94
CA GLN A 107 27.50 12.06 6.17
C GLN A 107 27.57 11.06 5.02
N ILE A 108 26.41 10.57 4.57
CA ILE A 108 26.27 9.66 3.43
C ILE A 108 26.86 10.28 2.15
N VAL A 109 26.59 11.56 1.91
CA VAL A 109 27.03 12.26 0.69
C VAL A 109 28.48 12.76 0.78
N SER A 110 29.10 12.74 1.96
CA SER A 110 30.47 13.25 2.17
C SER A 110 31.58 12.48 1.46
N GLY A 111 31.28 11.31 0.87
CA GLY A 111 32.25 10.43 0.20
C GLY A 111 33.08 9.56 1.15
N ASN A 112 32.98 9.78 2.47
CA ASN A 112 33.69 9.02 3.51
C ASN A 112 32.77 8.05 4.27
N PHE A 113 31.55 7.82 3.77
CA PHE A 113 30.57 6.97 4.43
C PHE A 113 30.94 5.49 4.29
N THR A 114 31.12 4.79 5.40
CA THR A 114 31.55 3.38 5.40
C THR A 114 30.38 2.41 5.50
N ILE A 115 30.64 1.14 5.19
CA ILE A 115 29.65 0.06 5.32
C ILE A 115 29.27 -0.15 6.80
N GLU A 116 30.20 0.03 7.71
CA GLU A 116 29.97 -0.09 9.15
C GLU A 116 29.00 1.00 9.64
N GLN A 117 29.19 2.23 9.18
CA GLN A 117 28.27 3.34 9.45
C GLN A 117 26.89 3.10 8.84
N ALA A 118 26.84 2.51 7.64
CA ALA A 118 25.58 2.10 7.01
C ALA A 118 24.86 1.01 7.84
N ARG A 119 25.59 0.04 8.38
CA ARG A 119 25.02 -1.02 9.23
C ARG A 119 24.48 -0.46 10.55
N GLU A 120 25.21 0.45 11.18
CA GLU A 120 24.76 1.12 12.42
C GLU A 120 23.48 1.94 12.17
N LEU A 121 23.45 2.71 11.08
CA LEU A 121 22.28 3.50 10.69
C LEU A 121 21.04 2.65 10.41
N THR A 122 21.22 1.54 9.68
CA THR A 122 20.12 0.66 9.26
C THR A 122 19.72 -0.36 10.31
N GLN A 123 20.51 -0.52 11.38
CA GLN A 123 20.34 -1.55 12.40
C GLN A 123 20.20 -2.97 11.82
N GLY A 124 20.85 -3.25 10.69
CA GLY A 124 20.77 -4.54 10.01
C GLY A 124 19.45 -4.81 9.27
N LEU A 125 18.58 -3.80 9.14
CA LEU A 125 17.31 -3.89 8.43
C LEU A 125 17.47 -3.57 6.94
N ASN A 126 16.79 -4.35 6.07
CA ASN A 126 16.64 -3.96 4.66
C ASN A 126 15.59 -2.86 4.49
N PHE A 127 15.41 -2.44 3.24
CA PHE A 127 14.40 -1.48 2.83
C PHE A 127 12.96 -1.85 3.25
N SER A 128 12.63 -3.14 3.34
CA SER A 128 11.31 -3.60 3.79
C SER A 128 11.17 -3.57 5.32
N GLY A 129 12.25 -3.38 6.07
CA GLY A 129 12.28 -3.47 7.53
C GLY A 129 12.51 -4.90 8.05
N GLU A 130 12.98 -5.81 7.21
CA GLU A 130 13.35 -7.18 7.59
C GLU A 130 14.85 -7.27 7.95
N GLN A 131 15.16 -8.07 8.96
CA GLN A 131 16.53 -8.37 9.37
C GLN A 131 17.25 -9.18 8.27
N VAL A 132 18.34 -8.64 7.73
CA VAL A 132 19.11 -9.29 6.67
C VAL A 132 20.23 -10.17 7.23
N GLU A 133 20.81 -9.73 8.34
CA GLU A 133 21.87 -10.44 9.04
C GLU A 133 21.27 -11.11 10.29
N ARG A 134 21.46 -12.43 10.43
CA ARG A 134 21.07 -13.20 11.61
C ARG A 134 22.26 -13.36 12.56
#